data_AF-A0A1V4RIS8-F1
#
_entry.id   AF-A0A1V4RIS8-F1
#
_cell.length_a   1.000
_cell.length_b   1.000
_cell.length_c   1.000
_cell.angle_alpha   90.00
_cell.angle_beta   90.00
_cell.angle_gamma   90.00
#
_symmetry.space_group_name_H-M   'P 1'
#
loop_
_entity.id
_entity.type
_entity.pdbx_description
1 polymer ?
#
loop_
_entity_poly.entity_id
_entity_poly.type
_entity_poly.pdbx_seq_one_letter_code
_entity_poly.pdbx_strand_id
1 'polypeptide(L)' 'MVSNKPDKTITVAITTSGRHPLYGRVFRKTKKLHAHDEENIAQVGDLVELMETRPLSRTKRWRLVRIVAKAE' A
#
# COMPACT_ATOMS: atom_id res chain seq x y z
N MET A 1 2.31 -6.78 1.83
CA MET A 1 3.22 -5.60 1.92
C MET A 1 4.53 -5.83 1.15
N VAL A 2 5.21 -4.79 0.61
CA VAL A 2 6.43 -4.96 -0.23
C VAL A 2 7.74 -4.67 0.51
N SER A 3 7.79 -3.69 1.41
CA SER A 3 9.01 -3.35 2.16
C SER A 3 8.70 -2.57 3.44
N ASN A 4 9.31 -2.96 4.57
CA ASN A 4 9.29 -2.25 5.87
C ASN A 4 10.66 -1.69 6.30
N LYS A 5 11.52 -1.31 5.34
CA LYS A 5 12.88 -0.83 5.68
C LYS A 5 12.95 0.51 6.41
N PRO A 6 12.14 1.54 6.07
CA PRO A 6 12.20 2.83 6.74
C PRO A 6 11.39 2.84 8.03
N ASP A 7 11.91 3.50 9.07
CA ASP A 7 11.20 3.63 10.34
C ASP A 7 9.82 4.31 10.16
N LYS A 8 8.81 3.78 10.85
CA LYS A 8 7.42 4.28 10.87
C LYS A 8 6.80 4.45 9.47
N THR A 9 7.22 3.60 8.53
CA THR A 9 6.87 3.72 7.11
C THR A 9 6.79 2.38 6.43
N ILE A 10 5.60 2.08 5.89
CA ILE A 10 5.39 0.87 5.11
C ILE A 10 5.25 1.19 3.62
N THR A 11 5.91 0.40 2.77
CA THR A 11 5.71 0.45 1.32
C THR A 11 4.74 -0.64 0.90
N VAL A 12 3.59 -0.21 0.37
CA VAL A 12 2.49 -1.08 -0.03
C VAL A 12 2.33 -1.04 -1.54
N ALA A 13 2.12 -2.19 -2.18
CA ALA A 13 1.73 -2.26 -3.57
C ALA A 13 0.23 -2.51 -3.66
N ILE A 14 -0.47 -1.63 -4.37
CA ILE A 14 -1.87 -1.80 -4.74
C ILE A 14 -1.95 -2.20 -6.21
N THR A 15 -2.70 -3.26 -6.48
CA THR A 15 -2.98 -3.72 -7.83
C THR A 15 -4.40 -3.35 -8.21
N THR A 16 -4.56 -2.68 -9.35
CA THR A 16 -5.86 -2.32 -9.93
C THR A 16 -5.95 -2.91 -11.33
N SER A 17 -7.09 -3.50 -11.67
CA SER A 17 -7.40 -3.94 -13.03
C SER A 17 -8.01 -2.80 -13.83
N GLY A 18 -7.49 -2.55 -15.03
CA GLY A 18 -8.08 -1.62 -16.00
C GLY A 18 -8.24 -2.29 -17.35
N ARG A 19 -9.16 -1.79 -18.19
CA ARG A 19 -9.26 -2.17 -19.60
C ARG A 19 -8.44 -1.23 -20.45
N HIS A 20 -7.73 -1.76 -21.45
CA HIS A 20 -7.09 -0.92 -22.44
C HIS A 20 -8.16 -0.15 -23.23
N PRO A 21 -8.07 1.19 -23.35
CA PRO A 21 -9.12 2.00 -23.99
C PRO A 21 -9.44 1.55 -25.41
N LEU A 22 -8.40 1.25 -26.19
CA LEU A 22 -8.54 0.81 -27.58
C LEU A 22 -8.80 -0.70 -27.74
N TYR A 23 -7.98 -1.55 -27.10
CA TYR A 23 -7.99 -3.00 -27.33
C TYR A 23 -8.90 -3.80 -26.39
N GLY A 24 -9.50 -3.19 -25.37
CA GLY A 24 -10.37 -3.87 -24.40
C GLY A 24 -9.70 -4.91 -23.50
N ARG A 25 -8.43 -5.28 -23.75
CA ARG A 25 -7.66 -6.22 -22.94
C ARG A 25 -7.55 -5.73 -21.50
N VAL A 26 -7.90 -6.61 -20.56
CA VAL A 26 -7.73 -6.36 -19.13
C VAL A 26 -6.24 -6.44 -18.80
N PHE A 27 -5.68 -5.34 -18.30
CA PHE A 27 -4.32 -5.29 -17.78
C PHE A 27 -4.35 -4.99 -16.28
N ARG A 28 -3.32 -5.46 -15.56
CA ARG A 28 -3.10 -5.14 -14.15
C ARG A 28 -2.10 -3.99 -14.05
N LYS A 29 -2.46 -2.92 -13.33
CA LYS A 29 -1.58 -1.82 -12.95
C LYS A 29 -1.21 -1.97 -11.49
N THR A 30 0.08 -1.93 -11.18
CA THR A 30 0.58 -1.94 -9.81
C THR A 30 1.15 -0.57 -9.48
N LYS A 31 0.66 0.06 -8.41
CA LYS A 31 1.18 1.31 -7.86
C LYS A 31 1.78 1.06 -6.49
N LYS A 32 2.89 1.73 -6.18
CA LYS A 32 3.51 1.71 -4.85
C LYS A 32 3.06 2.94 -4.06
N LEU A 33 2.64 2.74 -2.82
CA LEU A 33 2.23 3.78 -1.88
C LEU A 33 3.08 3.71 -0.63
N HIS A 34 3.26 4.87 -0.01
CA HIS A 34 3.91 5.00 1.29
C HIS A 34 2.85 5.32 2.34
N ALA A 35 2.71 4.43 3.32
CA ALA A 35 1.81 4.59 4.43
C ALA A 35 2.57 4.77 5.75
N HIS A 36 1.96 5.53 6.65
CA HIS A 36 2.44 5.74 7.99
C HIS A 36 1.87 4.68 8.93
N ASP A 37 2.77 4.08 9.70
CA ASP A 37 2.52 3.16 10.79
C ASP A 37 3.37 3.68 11.97
N GLU A 38 2.77 3.93 13.13
CA GLU A 38 3.49 4.47 14.30
C GLU A 38 4.15 3.37 15.13
N GLU A 39 3.54 2.18 15.17
CA GLU A 39 3.93 1.07 16.02
C GLU A 39 4.74 0.00 15.26
N ASN A 40 4.98 0.19 13.96
CA ASN A 40 5.72 -0.74 13.09
C ASN A 40 5.18 -2.19 13.16
N ILE A 41 3.85 -2.34 13.29
CA ILE A 41 3.19 -3.63 13.54
C ILE A 41 3.17 -4.48 12.26
N ALA A 42 3.09 -3.83 11.09
CA ALA A 42 2.91 -4.52 9.83
C ALA A 42 4.20 -5.21 9.35
N GLN A 43 4.08 -6.49 9.01
CA GLN A 43 5.17 -7.30 8.47
C GLN A 43 5.12 -7.39 6.95
N VAL A 44 6.24 -7.78 6.34
CA VAL A 44 6.31 -8.04 4.90
C VAL A 44 5.39 -9.21 4.58
N GLY A 45 4.57 -9.09 3.53
CA GLY A 45 3.56 -10.09 3.18
C GLY A 45 2.14 -9.78 3.65
N ASP A 46 1.95 -8.95 4.69
CA ASP A 46 0.62 -8.68 5.24
C ASP A 46 -0.34 -8.01 4.25
N LEU A 47 -1.63 -8.36 4.37
CA LEU A 47 -2.74 -7.64 3.72
C LEU A 47 -3.21 -6.53 4.65
N VAL A 48 -3.07 -5.29 4.20
CA VAL A 48 -3.34 -4.10 5.01
C VAL A 48 -4.40 -3.22 4.37
N GLU A 49 -5.25 -2.64 5.20
CA GLU A 49 -6.16 -1.57 4.80
C GLU A 49 -5.55 -0.21 5.13
N LEU A 50 -5.65 0.69 4.14
CA LEU A 50 -5.07 2.03 4.18
C LEU A 50 -6.17 3.07 4.03
N MET A 51 -5.99 4.20 4.71
CA MET A 51 -6.84 5.38 4.57
C MET A 51 -6.00 6.58 4.14
N GLU A 52 -6.56 7.43 3.27
CA GLU A 52 -5.95 8.70 2.91
C GLU A 52 -5.90 9.64 4.11
N THR A 53 -4.83 10.43 4.19
CA THR A 53 -4.64 11.40 5.28
C THR A 53 -3.97 12.66 4.75
N ARG A 54 -3.86 13.68 5.61
CA ARG A 54 -3.04 14.87 5.31
C ARG A 54 -1.60 14.44 4.97
N PRO A 55 -0.86 15.21 4.15
CA PRO A 55 0.54 14.89 3.87
C PRO A 55 1.34 14.82 5.17
N LEU A 56 1.94 13.65 5.46
CA LEU A 56 2.78 13.44 6.66
C LEU A 56 4.26 13.64 6.35
N SER A 57 4.62 13.52 5.07
CA SER A 57 5.96 13.73 4.55
C SER A 57 5.86 14.04 3.05
N ARG A 58 6.99 14.16 2.36
CA ARG A 58 7.04 14.43 0.90
C ARG A 58 6.25 13.39 0.09
N THR A 59 6.27 12.13 0.50
CA THR A 59 5.64 11.02 -0.22
C THR A 59 4.55 10.29 0.57
N LYS A 60 4.48 10.46 1.90
CA LYS A 60 3.50 9.79 2.77
C LYS A 60 2.15 10.49 2.74
N ARG A 61 1.13 9.81 2.20
CA ARG A 61 -0.27 10.31 2.11
C ARG A 61 -1.30 9.32 2.66
N TRP A 62 -0.83 8.19 3.18
CA TRP A 62 -1.67 7.09 3.62
C TRP A 62 -1.32 6.75 5.06
N ARG A 63 -2.30 6.27 5.82
CA ARG A 63 -2.11 5.72 7.17
C ARG A 63 -2.63 4.29 7.23
N LEU A 64 -2.00 3.46 8.07
CA LEU A 64 -2.48 2.12 8.37
C LEU A 64 -3.76 2.20 9.20
N VAL A 65 -4.81 1.48 8.79
CA VAL A 65 -6.07 1.39 9.55
C VAL A 65 -6.16 0.06 10.27
N ARG A 66 -6.00 -1.04 9.54
CA ARG A 66 -6.04 -2.40 10.09
C ARG A 66 -5.24 -3.37 9.23
N ILE A 67 -4.78 -4.44 9.87
CA ILE A 67 -4.19 -5.60 9.22
C ILE A 67 -5.34 -6.61 9.04
N VAL A 68 -5.66 -6.92 7.78
CA VAL A 68 -6.78 -7.81 7.43
C VAL A 68 -6.34 -9.27 7.47
N ALA A 69 -5.13 -9.55 7.00
CA ALA A 69 -4.54 -10.88 7.05
C ALA A 69 -3.04 -10.75 7.35
N LYS A 70 -2.58 -11.49 8.36
CA LYS A 70 -1.15 -11.66 8.62
C LYS A 70 -0.59 -12.71 7.69
N ALA A 71 0.61 -12.48 7.17
CA ALA A 71 1.36 -13.53 6.47
C ALA A 71 1.80 -14.59 7.49
N GLU A 72 1.67 -15.86 7.12
CA GLU A 72 2.24 -17.02 7.84
C GLU A 72 3.71 -17.22 7.47
#